data_AF-A0A7L0CEZ6-F1
#
_entry.id   AF-A0A7L0CEZ6-F1
#
_cell.length_a   1.000
_cell.length_b   1.000
_cell.length_c   1.000
_cell.angle_alpha   90.00
_cell.angle_beta   90.00
_cell.angle_gamma   90.00
#
_symmetry.space_group_name_H-M   'P 1'
#
loop_
_entity.id
_entity.type
_entity.pdbx_description
1 polymer ?
#
loop_
_entity_poly.entity_id
_entity_poly.type
_entity_poly.pdbx_seq_one_letter_code
_entity_poly.pdbx_strand_id
1 'polypeptide(L)'
;GLLFQGDTRNDTWIFVLTILLSSTLIYNSRGTIDQLAMDQLHYVVKLTDHVKLKAAPKESEDELDDSEKFVLFFPTFIWAVRDFTLQLEVDGKEISEDEYLEEALKLKAGK
;
A
#
# COMPACT_ATOMS: atom_id res chain seq x y z
N GLY A 1 3.12 28.26 19.31
CA GLY A 1 3.56 27.26 18.33
C GLY A 1 2.33 26.53 17.85
N LEU A 2 2.04 26.57 16.55
CA LEU A 2 0.83 25.98 15.98
C LEU A 2 0.95 24.46 16.01
N LEU A 3 0.19 23.85 16.91
CA LEU A 3 -0.11 22.43 16.88
C LEU A 3 -1.02 22.20 15.68
N PHE A 4 -0.46 21.73 14.58
CA PHE A 4 -1.24 20.98 13.60
C PHE A 4 -1.70 19.70 14.31
N GLN A 5 -2.84 19.77 15.00
CA GLN A 5 -3.59 18.56 15.33
C GLN A 5 -3.98 17.93 14.00
N GLY A 6 -3.25 16.89 13.61
CA GLY A 6 -3.52 16.15 12.37
C GLY A 6 -4.94 15.61 12.40
N ASP A 7 -5.80 16.11 11.51
CA ASP A 7 -7.07 15.46 11.21
C ASP A 7 -6.73 14.20 10.42
N THR A 8 -6.93 13.03 11.02
CA THR A 8 -6.62 11.73 10.41
C THR A 8 -7.31 11.53 9.06
N ARG A 9 -8.42 12.23 8.81
CA ARG A 9 -9.09 12.24 7.51
C ARG A 9 -8.28 12.99 6.45
N ASN A 10 -7.64 14.10 6.82
CA ASN A 10 -6.78 14.84 5.91
C ASN A 10 -5.54 14.02 5.53
N ASP A 11 -4.95 13.31 6.51
CA ASP A 11 -3.79 12.43 6.27
C ASP A 11 -4.14 11.29 5.31
N THR A 12 -5.35 10.74 5.42
CA THR A 12 -5.86 9.70 4.51
C THR A 12 -5.99 10.23 3.07
N TRP A 13 -6.57 11.42 2.89
CA TRP A 13 -6.72 12.03 1.56
C TRP A 13 -5.37 12.42 0.94
N ILE A 14 -4.43 12.92 1.74
CA ILE A 14 -3.06 13.18 1.29
C ILE A 14 -2.42 11.90 0.78
N PHE A 15 -2.61 10.78 1.48
CA PHE A 15 -2.07 9.48 1.05
C PHE A 15 -2.72 9.00 -0.25
N VAL A 16 -4.06 9.07 -0.37
CA VAL A 16 -4.78 8.71 -1.62
C VAL A 16 -4.26 9.54 -2.79
N LEU A 17 -4.15 10.86 -2.63
CA LEU A 17 -3.61 11.74 -3.67
C LEU A 17 -2.16 11.39 -4.02
N THR A 18 -1.35 11.04 -3.03
CA THR A 18 0.03 10.60 -3.25
C THR A 18 0.05 9.34 -4.12
N ILE A 19 -0.79 8.33 -3.85
CA ILE A 19 -0.87 7.14 -4.70
C ILE A 19 -1.28 7.51 -6.13
N LEU A 20 -2.30 8.36 -6.29
CA LEU A 20 -2.84 8.73 -7.61
C LEU A 20 -1.87 9.54 -8.47
N LEU A 21 -1.03 10.37 -7.84
CA LEU A 21 -0.17 11.32 -8.55
C LEU A 21 1.28 10.83 -8.69
N SER A 22 1.67 9.80 -7.97
CA SER A 22 3.06 9.32 -7.96
C SER A 22 3.31 8.29 -9.05
N SER A 23 4.52 8.28 -9.59
CA SER A 23 5.07 7.14 -10.35
C SER A 23 5.66 6.07 -9.43
N THR A 24 6.11 6.48 -8.23
CA THR A 24 6.72 5.61 -7.23
C THR A 24 6.25 6.03 -5.84
N LEU A 25 5.71 5.08 -5.06
CA LEU A 25 5.27 5.27 -3.70
C LEU A 25 6.28 4.62 -2.74
N ILE A 26 6.90 5.44 -1.90
CA ILE A 26 7.79 4.96 -0.84
C ILE A 26 7.01 5.00 0.47
N TYR A 27 6.55 3.85 0.94
CA TYR A 27 5.90 3.73 2.24
C TYR A 27 6.94 3.47 3.31
N ASN A 28 6.95 4.29 4.36
CA ASN A 28 7.96 4.23 5.40
C ASN A 28 7.35 3.86 6.75
N SER A 29 7.83 2.77 7.36
CA SER A 29 7.45 2.36 8.71
C SER A 29 8.69 2.11 9.57
N ARG A 30 8.51 2.02 10.89
CA ARG A 30 9.56 1.62 11.84
C ARG A 30 9.31 0.20 12.34
N GLY A 31 10.37 -0.52 12.66
CA GLY A 31 10.31 -1.87 13.18
C GLY A 31 10.18 -2.90 12.07
N THR A 32 9.08 -3.65 12.07
CA THR A 32 8.83 -4.73 11.11
C THR A 32 7.54 -4.46 10.35
N ILE A 33 7.30 -5.21 9.28
CA ILE A 33 5.99 -5.19 8.62
C ILE A 33 5.01 -5.93 9.55
N ASP A 34 4.20 -5.17 10.29
CA ASP A 34 3.18 -5.68 11.20
C ASP A 34 1.77 -5.63 10.58
N GLN A 35 0.80 -6.25 11.25
CA GLN A 35 -0.58 -6.25 10.77
C GLN A 35 -1.19 -4.85 10.73
N LEU A 36 -0.79 -3.96 11.63
CA LEU A 36 -1.34 -2.60 11.68
C LEU A 36 -0.94 -1.80 10.44
N ALA A 37 0.34 -1.84 10.05
CA ALA A 37 0.83 -1.17 8.85
C ALA A 37 0.19 -1.78 7.59
N MET A 38 -0.04 -3.10 7.58
CA MET A 38 -0.74 -3.78 6.49
C MET A 38 -2.20 -3.35 6.38
N ASP A 39 -2.93 -3.30 7.50
CA ASP A 39 -4.34 -2.90 7.55
C ASP A 39 -4.52 -1.45 7.08
N GLN A 40 -3.61 -0.56 7.50
CA GLN A 40 -3.60 0.83 7.04
C GLN A 40 -3.35 0.93 5.54
N LEU A 41 -2.33 0.22 5.04
CA LEU A 41 -2.02 0.22 3.61
C LEU A 41 -3.21 -0.32 2.79
N HIS A 42 -3.81 -1.44 3.22
CA HIS A 42 -4.98 -2.04 2.59
C HIS A 42 -6.18 -1.09 2.56
N TYR A 43 -6.45 -0.40 3.66
CA TYR A 43 -7.52 0.58 3.73
C TYR A 43 -7.34 1.69 2.69
N VAL A 44 -6.13 2.25 2.58
CA VAL A 44 -5.87 3.36 1.66
C VAL A 44 -5.85 2.89 0.20
N VAL A 45 -5.35 1.69 -0.08
CA VAL A 45 -5.41 1.07 -1.42
C VAL A 45 -6.87 0.92 -1.86
N LYS A 46 -7.74 0.38 -1.00
CA LYS A 46 -9.19 0.26 -1.29
C LYS A 46 -9.85 1.61 -1.51
N LEU A 47 -9.50 2.60 -0.70
CA LEU A 47 -10.09 3.94 -0.86
C LEU A 47 -9.64 4.59 -2.17
N THR A 48 -8.37 4.43 -2.53
CA THR A 48 -7.82 4.92 -3.81
C THR A 48 -8.54 4.29 -4.99
N ASP A 49 -8.76 2.98 -4.94
CA ASP A 49 -9.51 2.25 -5.95
C ASP A 49 -10.94 2.77 -6.11
N HIS A 50 -11.66 2.95 -5.00
CA HIS A 50 -13.01 3.53 -5.00
C HIS A 50 -13.08 4.94 -5.59
N VAL A 51 -12.05 5.76 -5.36
CA VAL A 51 -11.95 7.11 -5.94
C VAL A 51 -11.69 7.04 -7.45
N LYS A 52 -10.80 6.15 -7.91
CA LYS A 52 -10.53 5.95 -9.34
C LYS A 52 -11.79 5.55 -10.11
N LEU A 53 -12.52 4.57 -9.59
CA LEU A 53 -13.78 4.09 -10.19
C LEU A 53 -14.82 5.21 -10.35
N LYS A 54 -14.91 6.11 -9.36
CA LYS A 54 -15.83 7.26 -9.41
C LYS A 54 -15.37 8.39 -10.34
N ALA A 55 -14.07 8.52 -10.57
CA ALA A 55 -13.48 9.57 -11.40
C ALA A 55 -13.40 9.21 -12.89
N ALA A 56 -13.52 7.92 -13.24
CA ALA A 56 -13.53 7.47 -14.63
C ALA A 56 -14.80 7.98 -15.36
N PRO A 57 -14.68 8.41 -16.63
CA PRO A 57 -15.83 8.80 -17.43
C PRO A 57 -16.77 7.59 -17.63
N LYS A 58 -18.08 7.81 -17.44
CA LYS A 58 -19.14 6.79 -17.53
C LYS A 58 -19.30 6.11 -18.90
N GLU A 59 -18.50 6.48 -19.89
CA GLU A 59 -18.65 5.99 -21.27
C GLU A 59 -17.89 4.68 -21.53
N SER A 60 -17.10 4.19 -20.57
CA SER A 60 -16.32 2.93 -20.70
C SER A 60 -16.75 1.84 -19.70
N GLU A 61 -18.02 1.82 -19.32
CA GLU A 61 -18.57 0.80 -18.40
C GLU A 61 -18.61 -0.60 -19.05
N ASP A 62 -18.51 -0.72 -20.38
CA ASP A 62 -18.83 -1.97 -21.09
C ASP A 62 -17.67 -2.86 -21.61
N GLU A 63 -16.38 -2.48 -21.56
CA GLU A 63 -15.37 -3.25 -22.34
C GLU A 63 -14.01 -3.56 -21.70
N LEU A 64 -13.75 -3.23 -20.43
CA LEU A 64 -12.46 -3.57 -19.80
C LEU A 64 -12.66 -4.26 -18.45
N ASP A 65 -12.09 -5.46 -18.33
CA ASP A 65 -12.03 -6.27 -17.10
C ASP A 65 -11.44 -5.44 -15.94
N ASP A 66 -12.02 -5.53 -14.75
CA ASP A 66 -11.62 -4.73 -13.57
C ASP A 66 -10.14 -4.91 -13.22
N SER A 67 -9.57 -6.07 -13.56
CA SER A 67 -8.15 -6.40 -13.45
C SER A 67 -7.25 -5.54 -14.36
N GLU A 68 -7.69 -5.21 -15.57
CA GLU A 68 -6.88 -4.48 -16.56
C GLU A 68 -6.84 -2.96 -16.29
N LYS A 69 -7.90 -2.40 -15.68
CA LYS A 69 -7.92 -1.01 -15.19
C LYS A 69 -7.01 -0.82 -13.96
N PHE A 70 -6.76 -1.89 -13.20
CA PHE A 70 -5.99 -1.89 -11.96
C PHE A 70 -4.49 -1.63 -12.19
N VAL A 71 -3.94 -2.14 -13.30
CA VAL A 71 -2.49 -2.13 -13.58
C VAL A 71 -2.01 -0.79 -14.15
N LEU A 72 -2.88 -0.01 -14.79
CA LEU A 72 -2.46 1.19 -15.54
C LEU A 72 -2.03 2.38 -14.67
N PHE A 73 -2.36 2.39 -13.37
CA PHE A 73 -2.20 3.61 -12.54
C PHE A 73 -1.78 3.37 -11.09
N PHE A 74 -1.23 2.21 -10.73
CA PHE A 74 -0.60 2.04 -9.42
C PHE A 74 0.90 2.34 -9.52
N PRO A 75 1.44 3.22 -8.64
CA PRO A 75 2.86 3.50 -8.63
C PRO A 75 3.67 2.25 -8.33
N THR A 76 4.93 2.22 -8.76
CA THR A 76 5.91 1.28 -8.21
C THR A 76 5.95 1.45 -6.70
N PHE A 77 5.83 0.35 -5.95
CA PHE A 77 5.78 0.38 -4.50
C PHE A 77 7.12 -0.02 -3.88
N ILE A 78 7.59 0.76 -2.91
CA ILE A 78 8.79 0.46 -2.11
C ILE A 78 8.43 0.60 -0.64
N TRP A 79 8.67 -0.44 0.16
CA TRP A 79 8.50 -0.38 1.61
C TRP A 79 9.85 -0.15 2.31
N ALA A 80 10.07 1.08 2.77
CA ALA A 80 11.26 1.44 3.54
C ALA A 80 11.04 1.15 5.04
N VAL A 81 11.52 0.00 5.50
CA VAL A 81 11.44 -0.43 6.90
C VAL A 81 12.65 0.11 7.68
N ARG A 82 12.43 1.03 8.61
CA ARG A 82 13.48 1.62 9.47
C ARG A 82 13.60 0.90 10.80
N ASP A 83 14.78 0.98 11.41
CA ASP A 83 15.06 0.37 12.72
C ASP A 83 14.80 -1.15 12.71
N PHE A 84 15.10 -1.80 11.57
CA PHE A 84 14.89 -3.23 11.37
C PHE A 84 15.90 -4.04 12.19
N THR A 85 15.41 -4.92 13.06
CA THR A 85 16.24 -5.72 13.97
C THR A 85 16.03 -7.22 13.83
N LEU A 86 15.16 -7.66 12.92
CA LEU A 86 14.94 -9.10 12.68
C LEU A 86 16.07 -9.68 11.83
N GLN A 87 16.36 -10.96 12.06
CA GLN A 87 17.13 -11.75 11.11
C GLN A 87 16.22 -12.15 9.95
N LEU A 88 16.69 -11.93 8.72
CA LEU A 88 15.98 -12.31 7.50
C LEU A 88 16.19 -13.80 7.26
N GLU A 89 15.45 -14.64 8.00
CA GLU A 89 15.57 -16.09 7.92
C GLU A 89 14.19 -16.75 7.94
N VAL A 90 13.97 -17.70 7.04
CA VAL A 90 12.79 -18.58 7.00
C VAL A 90 13.27 -20.01 6.87
N ASP A 91 12.80 -20.89 7.77
CA ASP A 91 13.15 -22.31 7.81
C ASP A 91 14.67 -22.60 7.79
N GLY A 92 15.48 -21.81 8.49
CA GLY A 92 16.94 -22.02 8.54
C GLY A 92 17.72 -21.40 7.38
N LYS A 93 17.05 -20.71 6.45
CA LYS A 93 17.65 -20.13 5.25
C LYS A 93 17.54 -18.62 5.27
N GLU A 94 18.66 -17.95 5.02
CA GLU A 94 18.67 -16.52 4.79
C GLU A 94 17.79 -16.18 3.57
N ILE A 95 16.99 -15.13 3.71
CA ILE A 95 16.14 -14.58 2.66
C ILE A 95 16.57 -13.14 2.35
N SER A 96 16.27 -12.69 1.13
CA SER A 96 16.43 -11.31 0.70
C SER A 96 15.34 -10.39 1.29
N GLU A 97 15.56 -9.08 1.19
CA GLU A 97 14.59 -8.06 1.59
C GLU A 97 13.29 -8.13 0.78
N ASP A 98 13.40 -8.45 -0.52
CA ASP A 98 12.26 -8.65 -1.39
C ASP A 98 11.48 -9.91 -1.01
N GLU A 99 12.16 -11.01 -0.68
CA GLU A 99 11.52 -12.21 -0.15
C GLU A 99 10.82 -11.94 1.18
N TYR A 100 11.39 -11.13 2.07
CA TYR A 100 10.73 -10.72 3.31
C TYR A 100 9.45 -9.93 3.05
N LEU A 101 9.46 -9.02 2.08
CA LEU A 101 8.27 -8.28 1.67
C LEU A 101 7.19 -9.24 1.15
N GLU A 102 7.55 -10.18 0.28
CA GLU A 102 6.62 -11.18 -0.25
C GLU A 102 6.04 -12.07 0.85
N GLU A 103 6.87 -12.57 1.78
CA GLU A 103 6.40 -13.35 2.95
C GLU A 103 5.43 -12.54 3.83
N ALA A 104 5.69 -11.25 4.02
CA ALA A 104 4.82 -10.36 4.80
C ALA A 104 3.49 -10.08 4.09
N LEU A 105 3.48 -10.10 2.75
CA LEU A 105 2.29 -9.90 1.92
C LEU A 105 1.48 -11.18 1.66
N LYS A 106 2.03 -12.36 1.94
CA LYS A 106 1.30 -13.62 1.77
C LYS A 106 0.00 -13.60 2.55
N LEU A 107 -1.09 -13.84 1.83
CA LEU A 107 -2.41 -14.05 2.41
C LEU A 107 -2.34 -15.23 3.37
N LYS A 108 -2.46 -14.96 4.68
CA LYS A 108 -2.73 -16.03 5.64
C LYS A 108 -4.11 -16.57 5.30
N ALA A 109 -4.19 -17.87 4.95
CA ALA A 109 -5.46 -18.55 4.80
C ALA A 109 -6.29 -18.30 6.07
N GLY A 110 -7.38 -17.56 5.92
CA GLY A 110 -8.32 -17.32 7.00
C GLY A 110 -8.77 -18.66 7.55
N LYS A 111 -8.65 -18.86 8.86
CA LYS A 111 -9.40 -19.92 9.52
C LYS A 111 -10.88 -19.56 9.54
#